data_AF-A0A7V6PCW9-F1
#
_entry.id   AF-A0A7V6PCW9-F1
#
_cell.length_a   1.000
_cell.length_b   1.000
_cell.length_c   1.000
_cell.angle_alpha   90.00
_cell.angle_beta   90.00
_cell.angle_gamma   90.00
#
_symmetry.space_group_name_H-M   'P 1'
#
loop_
_entity.id
_entity.type
_entity.pdbx_description
1 polymer ?
#
loop_
_entity_poly.entity_id
_entity_poly.type
_entity_poly.pdbx_seq_one_letter_code
_entity_poly.pdbx_strand_id
1 'polypeptide(L)'
;HFASLEVTRRIRSDLSLNGRLDANIRQNKDGTGTDYTLGAQIGATYWINRFVGLDARLRHEFLTSRISDREYRADSVYLGVKVQR
;
A
#
# COMPACT_ATOMS: atom_id res chain seq x y z
N HIS A 1 -4.32 12.55 0.13
CA HIS A 1 -3.34 11.94 -0.78
C HIS A 1 -2.60 13.03 -1.52
N PHE A 2 -1.32 13.21 -1.18
CA PHE A 2 -0.48 14.21 -1.82
C PHE A 2 0.15 13.62 -3.09
N ALA A 3 0.64 12.38 -2.99
CA ALA A 3 1.10 11.60 -4.13
C ALA A 3 0.95 10.10 -3.86
N SER A 4 0.72 9.31 -4.91
CA SER A 4 0.86 7.86 -4.87
C SER A 4 1.40 7.36 -6.20
N LEU A 5 2.38 6.48 -6.14
CA LEU A 5 2.94 5.77 -7.29
C LEU A 5 2.54 4.30 -7.18
N GLU A 6 1.96 3.75 -8.23
CA GLU A 6 1.63 2.33 -8.31
C GLU A 6 2.23 1.74 -9.58
N VAL A 7 2.94 0.64 -9.42
CA VAL A 7 3.59 -0.10 -10.49
C VAL A 7 3.08 -1.53 -10.44
N THR A 8 2.47 -1.97 -11.53
CA THR A 8 2.12 -3.38 -11.72
C THR A 8 2.94 -3.93 -12.86
N ARG A 9 3.63 -5.05 -12.63
CA ARG A 9 4.39 -5.75 -13.65
C ARG A 9 3.99 -7.21 -13.72
N ARG A 10 3.60 -7.65 -14.92
CA ARG A 10 3.42 -9.07 -15.22
C ARG A 10 4.78 -9.70 -15.48
N ILE A 11 5.22 -10.60 -14.59
CA ILE A 11 6.51 -11.30 -14.73
C ILE A 11 6.32 -12.61 -15.49
N ARG A 12 5.18 -13.28 -15.31
CA ARG A 12 4.78 -14.48 -16.05
C ARG A 12 3.34 -14.37 -16.49
N SER A 13 2.89 -15.22 -17.41
CA SER A 13 1.48 -15.28 -17.82
C SER A 13 0.53 -15.54 -16.66
N ASP A 14 1.00 -16.25 -15.63
CA ASP A 14 0.30 -16.64 -14.42
C ASP A 14 0.69 -15.82 -13.17
N LEU A 15 1.62 -14.85 -13.28
CA LEU A 15 2.11 -14.11 -12.11
C LEU A 15 2.30 -12.62 -12.40
N SER A 16 1.57 -11.80 -11.64
CA SER A 16 1.73 -10.34 -11.60
C SER A 16 2.30 -9.91 -10.26
N LEU A 17 3.30 -9.04 -10.29
CA LEU A 17 3.75 -8.30 -9.11
C LEU A 17 3.15 -6.89 -9.13
N ASN A 18 2.83 -6.39 -7.95
CA ASN A 18 2.40 -5.03 -7.71
C ASN A 18 3.26 -4.39 -6.62
N GLY A 19 3.51 -3.10 -6.78
CA GLY A 19 4.22 -2.27 -5.81
C GLY A 19 3.56 -0.90 -5.79
N ARG A 20 3.32 -0.36 -4.60
CA ARG A 20 2.72 0.94 -4.41
C ARG A 20 3.46 1.70 -3.33
N LEU A 21 3.75 2.97 -3.59
CA LEU A 21 4.32 3.90 -2.64
C LEU A 21 3.34 5.06 -2.52
N ASP A 22 2.92 5.41 -1.31
CA ASP A 22 2.01 6.51 -1.05
C ASP A 22 2.61 7.49 -0.05
N ALA A 23 2.38 8.78 -0.30
CA ALA A 23 2.78 9.86 0.58
C ALA A 23 1.57 10.75 0.85
N ASN A 24 1.24 10.88 2.11
CA ASN A 24 0.12 11.67 2.60
C ASN A 24 0.64 12.74 3.56
N ILE A 25 0.22 13.98 3.30
CA ILE A 25 0.44 15.10 4.21
C ILE A 25 -0.95 15.48 4.72
N ARG A 26 -1.16 15.34 6.03
CA ARG A 26 -2.39 15.77 6.68
C ARG A 26 -2.08 16.96 7.56
N GLN A 27 -2.67 18.11 7.24
CA GLN A 27 -2.69 19.25 8.15
C GLN A 27 -3.82 19.02 9.15
N ASN A 28 -3.46 18.78 10.41
CA ASN A 28 -4.46 18.71 11.47
C ASN A 28 -4.93 20.12 11.79
N LYS A 29 -6.25 20.35 11.68
CA LYS A 29 -6.86 21.66 11.95
C LYS A 29 -6.85 22.04 13.44
N ASP A 30 -6.45 21.12 14.31
CA ASP A 30 -6.46 21.28 15.77
C ASP A 30 -5.20 22.00 16.32
N GLY A 31 -4.37 22.58 15.44
CA GLY A 31 -3.17 23.34 15.83
C GLY A 31 -1.96 22.47 16.23
N THR A 32 -2.06 21.15 16.10
CA THR A 32 -1.06 20.16 16.57
C THR A 32 -0.01 19.77 15.51
N GLY A 33 0.12 20.55 14.43
CA GLY A 33 1.17 20.38 13.42
C GLY A 33 0.80 19.54 12.19
N THR A 34 1.78 19.39 11.29
CA THR A 34 1.65 18.64 10.03
C THR A 34 2.06 17.19 10.24
N ASP A 35 1.15 16.26 9.98
CA ASP A 35 1.43 14.83 9.97
C ASP A 35 1.86 14.38 8.58
N TYR A 36 2.96 13.62 8.54
CA TYR A 36 3.47 13.00 7.33
C TYR A 36 3.29 11.48 7.46
N THR A 37 2.51 10.90 6.56
CA THR A 37 2.36 9.45 6.43
C THR A 37 3.04 8.99 5.15
N LEU A 38 3.90 7.99 5.27
CA LEU A 38 4.52 7.30 4.14
C LEU A 38 4.08 5.84 4.18
N GLY A 39 3.45 5.39 3.10
CA GLY A 39 3.03 4.01 2.91
C GLY A 39 3.87 3.33 1.83
N ALA A 40 4.27 2.09 2.09
CA ALA A 40 4.84 1.20 1.09
C ALA A 40 4.01 -0.09 1.05
N GLN A 41 3.68 -0.55 -0.15
CA GLN A 41 2.96 -1.79 -0.37
C GLN A 41 3.66 -2.59 -1.47
N ILE A 42 3.75 -3.88 -1.26
CA ILE A 42 4.18 -4.86 -2.25
C ILE A 42 3.16 -5.98 -2.30
N GLY A 43 3.02 -6.61 -3.45
CA GLY A 43 2.11 -7.73 -3.59
C GLY A 43 2.33 -8.54 -4.84
N ALA A 44 1.71 -9.71 -4.83
CA ALA A 44 1.74 -10.66 -5.91
C ALA A 44 0.33 -11.19 -6.14
N THR A 45 -0.04 -11.31 -7.41
CA THR A 45 -1.27 -11.97 -7.83
C THR A 45 -0.90 -13.19 -8.68
N TYR A 46 -1.28 -14.37 -8.22
CA TYR A 46 -1.14 -15.62 -8.95
C TYR A 46 -2.43 -15.98 -9.68
N TRP A 47 -2.41 -16.02 -11.01
CA TRP A 47 -3.56 -16.27 -11.85
C TRP A 47 -3.75 -17.76 -12.08
N ILE A 48 -4.79 -18.33 -11.50
CA ILE A 48 -5.20 -19.72 -11.72
C ILE A 48 -5.78 -19.85 -13.13
N ASN A 49 -6.51 -18.83 -13.59
CA ASN A 49 -7.01 -18.73 -14.95
C ASN A 49 -7.05 -17.26 -15.40
N ARG A 50 -7.48 -17.01 -16.65
CA ARG A 50 -7.54 -15.64 -17.20
C ARG A 50 -8.49 -14.69 -16.46
N PHE A 51 -9.35 -15.21 -15.58
CA PHE A 51 -10.37 -14.47 -14.86
C PHE A 51 -10.17 -14.43 -13.35
N VAL A 52 -9.47 -15.40 -12.76
CA VAL A 52 -9.39 -15.62 -11.31
C VAL A 52 -7.93 -15.76 -10.91
N GLY A 53 -7.52 -14.97 -9.93
CA GLY A 53 -6.22 -15.06 -9.30
C GLY A 53 -6.29 -14.93 -7.78
N LEU A 54 -5.32 -15.53 -7.11
CA LEU A 54 -5.05 -15.34 -5.69
C LEU A 54 -4.18 -14.10 -5.52
N ASP A 55 -4.58 -13.19 -4.66
CA ASP A 55 -3.89 -11.93 -4.40
C ASP A 55 -3.35 -11.91 -2.96
N ALA A 56 -2.07 -11.63 -2.84
CA ALA A 56 -1.40 -11.42 -1.57
C ALA A 56 -0.70 -10.06 -1.60
N ARG A 57 -0.98 -9.22 -0.60
CA ARG A 57 -0.39 -7.89 -0.47
C ARG A 57 0.09 -7.66 0.94
N LEU A 58 1.28 -7.07 1.06
CA LEU A 58 1.87 -6.61 2.30
C LEU A 58 1.96 -5.10 2.22
N ARG A 59 1.43 -4.42 3.23
CA ARG A 59 1.53 -2.97 3.37
C ARG A 59 2.23 -2.64 4.67
N HIS A 60 3.22 -1.78 4.57
CA HIS A 60 3.92 -1.17 5.68
C HIS A 60 3.64 0.33 5.66
N GLU A 61 3.09 0.86 6.74
CA GLU A 61 2.80 2.29 6.88
C GLU A 61 3.66 2.88 8.00
N PHE A 62 4.43 3.91 7.65
CA PHE A 62 5.22 4.73 8.56
C PHE A 62 4.49 6.05 8.78
N LEU A 63 4.05 6.32 10.00
CA LEU A 63 3.48 7.61 10.38
C LEU A 63 4.49 8.38 11.23
N THR A 64 4.98 9.51 10.71
CA THR A 64 5.83 10.46 11.44
C THR A 64 5.02 11.72 11.72
N SER A 65 4.63 11.93 12.98
CA SER A 65 3.99 13.16 13.45
C SER A 65 5.03 14.08 14.11
N ARG A 66 4.99 15.38 13.82
CA ARG A 66 6.04 16.34 14.24
C ARG A 66 5.88 16.84 15.69
N ILE A 67 4.81 16.47 16.42
CA ILE A 67 4.51 17.04 17.76
C ILE A 67 4.48 16.01 18.91
N SER A 68 4.58 14.72 18.68
CA SER A 68 4.71 13.79 19.80
C SER A 68 5.43 12.53 19.39
N ASP A 69 6.23 12.05 20.33
CA ASP A 69 7.09 10.86 20.37
C ASP A 69 6.33 9.54 20.14
N ARG A 70 5.50 9.50 19.09
CA ARG A 70 4.67 8.37 18.67
C ARG A 70 5.00 8.04 17.23
N GLU A 71 6.08 7.30 17.05
CA GLU A 71 6.27 6.50 15.85
C GLU A 71 5.17 5.44 15.81
N TYR A 72 4.19 5.60 14.92
CA TYR A 72 3.21 4.56 14.66
C TYR A 72 3.63 3.80 13.40
N ARG A 73 4.01 2.53 13.59
CA ARG A 73 4.33 1.59 12.51
C ARG A 73 3.19 0.59 12.43
N ALA A 74 2.60 0.47 11.25
CA ALA A 74 1.54 -0.50 11.00
C ALA A 74 1.94 -1.44 9.87
N ASP A 75 2.03 -2.71 10.19
CA ASP A 75 2.16 -3.81 9.24
C ASP A 75 0.79 -4.42 8.99
N SER A 76 0.37 -4.43 7.73
CA SER A 76 -0.90 -5.00 7.30
C SER A 76 -0.68 -6.03 6.22
N VAL A 77 -1.23 -7.22 6.43
CA VAL A 77 -1.22 -8.31 5.46
C VAL A 77 -2.62 -8.49 4.91
N TYR A 78 -2.75 -8.48 3.59
CA TYR A 78 -3.99 -8.69 2.88
C TYR A 78 -3.86 -9.96 2.04
N LEU A 79 -4.83 -10.85 2.18
CA LEU A 79 -5.01 -12.03 1.35
C LEU A 79 -6.41 -11.97 0.75
N GLY A 80 -6.52 -12.26 -0.53
CA GLY A 80 -7.79 -12.19 -1.22
C GLY A 80 -7.80 -12.91 -2.55
N VAL A 81 -8.94 -12.80 -3.22
CA VAL A 81 -9.13 -13.30 -4.58
C VAL A 81 -9.38 -12.10 -5.48
N LYS A 82 -8.67 -12.06 -6.60
CA LYS A 82 -8.83 -11.06 -7.65
C LYS A 82 -9.57 -11.69 -8.82
N VAL A 83 -10.71 -11.12 -9.17
CA VAL A 83 -11.49 -11.53 -10.33
C VAL A 83 -11.43 -10.43 -11.38
N GLN A 84 -11.08 -10.79 -12.62
CA GLN A 84 -11.09 -9.92 -13.79
C GLN A 84 -11.98 -10.54 -14.87
N ARG A 85 -12.65 -9.70 -15.66
CA ARG A 85 -13.51 -10.11 -16.78
C ARG A 85 -12.85 -9.78 -18.10
#